data_AF-A0A443JGF4-F1
#
_entry.id   AF-A0A443JGF4-F1
#
_cell.length_a   1.000
_cell.length_b   1.000
_cell.length_c   1.000
_cell.angle_alpha   90.00
_cell.angle_beta   90.00
_cell.angle_gamma   90.00
#
_symmetry.space_group_name_H-M   'P 1'
#
loop_
_entity.id
_entity.type
_entity.pdbx_description
1 polymer ?
#
loop_
_entity_poly.entity_id
_entity_poly.type
_entity_poly.pdbx_seq_one_letter_code
_entity_poly.pdbx_strand_id
1 'polypeptide(L)'
;MNQHRPNNQFRPEERRPAHLSPWHTGSIVNRVYESSGPAGKLRGTAQDLVARYLYHAREAGMRGDAVAMQACLQYAEHYRRIMDRIMDEASVGRFDRGR
;
A
#
# COMPACT_ATOMS: atom_id res chain seq x y z
N MET A 1 -37.70 24.38 -49.62
CA MET A 1 -36.57 23.43 -49.77
C MET A 1 -36.17 22.93 -48.39
N ASN A 2 -36.26 21.61 -48.19
CA ASN A 2 -35.92 20.87 -46.97
C ASN A 2 -34.43 20.95 -46.59
N GLN A 3 -34.15 20.82 -45.29
CA GLN A 3 -33.26 19.82 -44.66
C GLN A 3 -33.10 20.14 -43.15
N HIS A 4 -33.84 19.49 -42.25
CA HIS A 4 -33.51 18.24 -41.53
C HIS A 4 -32.17 18.28 -40.73
N ARG A 5 -32.29 18.29 -39.39
CA ARG A 5 -31.30 17.70 -38.45
C ARG A 5 -31.35 16.16 -38.59
N PRO A 6 -30.49 15.30 -37.99
CA PRO A 6 -29.36 15.49 -37.06
C PRO A 6 -28.14 14.60 -37.47
N ASN A 7 -27.28 14.24 -36.49
CA ASN A 7 -26.49 12.99 -36.40
C ASN A 7 -24.98 13.21 -36.30
N ASN A 8 -24.56 13.76 -35.16
CA ASN A 8 -23.18 13.59 -34.70
C ASN A 8 -23.06 12.12 -34.28
N GLN A 9 -22.44 11.33 -35.14
CA GLN A 9 -22.31 9.88 -35.03
C GLN A 9 -21.98 9.44 -33.60
N PHE A 10 -22.84 8.57 -33.09
CA PHE A 10 -22.51 7.56 -32.11
C PHE A 10 -21.09 7.03 -32.37
N ARG A 11 -20.13 7.39 -31.52
CA ARG A 11 -18.89 6.61 -31.39
C ARG A 11 -19.30 5.33 -30.66
N PRO A 12 -19.15 4.14 -31.26
CA PRO A 12 -19.49 2.90 -30.58
C PRO A 12 -18.61 2.76 -29.34
N GLU A 13 -19.29 2.73 -28.21
CA GLU A 13 -18.90 2.18 -26.94
C GLU A 13 -18.47 0.71 -27.15
N GLU A 14 -17.23 0.48 -27.60
CA GLU A 14 -16.69 -0.88 -27.64
C GLU A 14 -15.17 -0.91 -27.55
N ARG A 15 -14.65 -0.51 -26.39
CA ARG A 15 -13.39 -1.05 -25.86
C ARG A 15 -13.48 -1.20 -24.34
N ARG A 16 -14.28 -2.16 -23.90
CA ARG A 16 -14.04 -2.80 -22.61
C ARG A 16 -12.94 -3.84 -22.81
N PRO A 17 -11.70 -3.50 -22.43
CA PRO A 17 -11.05 -4.24 -21.35
C PRO A 17 -10.40 -3.23 -20.39
N ALA A 18 -10.36 -3.40 -19.09
CA ALA A 18 -10.04 -4.63 -18.39
C ALA A 18 -10.64 -4.58 -16.99
N HIS A 19 -11.27 -5.69 -16.63
CA HIS A 19 -11.66 -6.02 -15.27
C HIS A 19 -10.42 -6.55 -14.55
N LEU A 20 -9.34 -5.80 -14.55
CA LEU A 20 -8.26 -5.98 -13.61
C LEU A 20 -7.88 -4.55 -13.27
N SER A 21 -8.37 -4.04 -12.14
CA SER A 21 -7.55 -3.11 -11.37
C SER A 21 -6.29 -3.91 -11.05
N PRO A 22 -5.16 -3.70 -11.77
CA PRO A 22 -3.95 -4.42 -11.47
C PRO A 22 -3.54 -3.89 -10.12
N TRP A 23 -3.47 -4.78 -9.14
CA TRP A 23 -3.00 -4.44 -7.81
C TRP A 23 -1.66 -3.70 -7.92
N HIS A 24 -1.72 -2.38 -7.83
CA HIS A 24 -0.64 -1.43 -7.61
C HIS A 24 0.73 -1.86 -8.15
N THR A 25 0.89 -1.90 -9.49
CA THR A 25 2.19 -2.04 -10.16
C THR A 25 2.94 -0.69 -10.19
N GLY A 26 3.00 0.00 -9.06
CA GLY A 26 3.63 1.31 -8.94
C GLY A 26 4.48 1.38 -7.68
N SER A 27 5.74 0.93 -7.79
CA SER A 27 6.74 0.89 -6.72
C SER A 27 6.37 0.01 -5.52
N ILE A 28 7.00 -1.16 -5.43
CA ILE A 28 6.91 -2.08 -4.29
C ILE A 28 7.28 -1.37 -2.97
N VAL A 29 8.17 -0.37 -3.03
CA VAL A 29 8.58 0.50 -1.90
C VAL A 29 7.45 1.42 -1.42
N ASN A 30 6.63 1.94 -2.33
CA ASN A 30 5.50 2.79 -1.98
C ASN A 30 4.20 1.99 -1.78
N ARG A 31 4.29 0.67 -1.54
CA ARG A 31 3.11 -0.12 -1.22
C ARG A 31 2.51 0.37 0.09
N VAL A 32 1.26 0.81 0.02
CA VAL A 32 0.50 1.24 1.19
C VAL A 32 -0.10 0.00 1.85
N TYR A 33 0.20 -0.16 3.13
CA TYR A 33 -0.35 -1.21 3.98
C TYR A 33 -1.41 -0.62 4.91
N GLU A 34 -2.41 -1.43 5.22
CA GLU A 34 -3.41 -1.15 6.24
C GLU A 34 -3.13 -2.06 7.44
N SER A 35 -2.72 -1.47 8.55
CA SER A 35 -2.46 -2.18 9.80
C SER A 35 -3.62 -1.97 10.77
N SER A 36 -4.16 -3.07 11.29
CA SER A 36 -5.18 -3.07 12.34
C SER A 36 -4.56 -3.57 13.64
N GLY A 37 -3.73 -2.74 14.26
CA GLY A 37 -2.98 -3.12 15.47
C GLY A 37 -3.61 -2.62 16.78
N PRO A 38 -2.97 -2.88 17.93
CA PRO A 38 -3.41 -2.43 19.25
C PRO A 38 -3.51 -0.90 19.38
N ALA A 39 -2.77 -0.17 18.55
CA ALA A 39 -2.82 1.28 18.44
C ALA A 39 -3.95 1.83 17.54
N GLY A 40 -4.75 0.94 16.91
CA GLY A 40 -5.81 1.29 15.97
C GLY A 40 -5.46 1.03 14.51
N LYS A 41 -6.27 1.60 13.61
CA LYS A 41 -6.11 1.48 12.16
C LYS A 41 -5.07 2.47 11.67
N LEU A 42 -3.88 1.97 11.32
CA LEU A 42 -2.80 2.75 10.75
C LEU A 42 -2.67 2.42 9.26
N ARG A 43 -2.69 3.45 8.40
CA ARG A 43 -2.46 3.29 6.96
C ARG A 43 -1.19 4.06 6.58
N GLY A 44 -0.30 3.43 5.80
CA GLY A 44 0.96 4.05 5.40
C GLY A 44 1.91 3.08 4.70
N THR A 45 3.11 3.56 4.38
CA THR A 45 4.19 2.69 3.90
C THR A 45 4.69 1.78 5.04
N ALA A 46 5.35 0.67 4.71
CA ALA A 46 5.91 -0.22 5.73
C ALA A 46 6.86 0.53 6.69
N GLN A 47 7.65 1.47 6.17
CA GLN A 47 8.57 2.31 6.95
C GLN A 47 7.82 3.21 7.96
N ASP A 48 6.75 3.88 7.52
CA ASP A 48 5.92 4.70 8.41
C ASP A 48 5.28 3.87 9.52
N LEU A 49 4.82 2.66 9.19
CA LEU A 49 4.16 1.77 10.15
C LEU A 49 5.13 1.32 11.24
N VAL A 50 6.38 0.97 10.89
CA VAL A 50 7.41 0.64 11.89
C VAL A 50 7.60 1.79 12.88
N ALA A 51 7.80 3.02 12.38
CA ALA A 51 8.03 4.18 13.23
C ALA A 51 6.84 4.46 14.17
N ARG A 52 5.61 4.38 13.65
CA ARG A 52 4.39 4.56 14.45
C ARG A 52 4.26 3.48 15.53
N TYR A 53 4.51 2.21 15.21
CA TYR A 53 4.42 1.12 16.19
C TYR A 53 5.47 1.24 17.30
N LEU A 54 6.69 1.67 16.97
CA LEU A 54 7.73 1.92 17.98
C LEU A 54 7.34 3.07 18.91
N TYR A 55 6.75 4.14 18.37
CA TYR A 55 6.19 5.22 19.18
C TYR A 55 5.09 4.70 20.12
N HIS A 56 4.11 3.96 19.59
CA HIS A 56 3.02 3.40 20.39
C HIS A 56 3.51 2.39 21.45
N ALA A 57 4.57 1.63 21.17
CA ALA A 57 5.18 0.74 22.17
C ALA A 57 5.76 1.53 23.35
N ARG A 58 6.42 2.66 23.07
CA ARG A 58 6.96 3.54 24.11
C ARG A 58 5.85 4.18 24.95
N GLU A 59 4.79 4.66 24.31
CA GLU A 59 3.61 5.21 25.00
C GLU A 59 2.92 4.16 25.87
N ALA A 60 2.75 2.93 25.37
CA ALA A 60 2.20 1.81 26.14
C ALA A 60 3.08 1.47 27.36
N GLY A 61 4.41 1.49 27.19
CA GLY A 61 5.37 1.32 28.28
C GLY A 61 5.24 2.42 29.35
N MET A 62 5.09 3.69 28.94
CA MET A 62 4.88 4.81 29.88
C MET A 62 3.54 4.73 30.63
N ARG A 63 2.51 4.15 30.00
CA ARG A 63 1.21 3.90 30.63
C ARG A 63 1.19 2.65 31.54
N GLY A 64 2.25 1.85 31.53
CA GLY A 64 2.33 0.59 32.28
C GLY A 64 1.58 -0.58 31.64
N ASP A 65 1.29 -0.50 30.34
CA ASP A 65 0.54 -1.51 29.58
C ASP A 65 1.52 -2.45 28.85
N ALA A 66 2.02 -3.45 29.57
CA ALA A 66 3.04 -4.38 29.05
C ALA A 66 2.54 -5.24 27.88
N VAL A 67 1.25 -5.61 27.89
CA VAL A 67 0.63 -6.41 26.82
C VAL A 67 0.54 -5.60 25.54
N ALA A 68 0.05 -4.35 25.61
CA ALA A 68 0.01 -3.48 24.45
C ALA A 68 1.42 -3.15 23.93
N MET A 69 2.39 -2.96 24.81
CA MET A 69 3.79 -2.74 24.43
C MET A 69 4.35 -3.92 23.62
N GLN A 70 4.21 -5.16 24.11
CA GLN A 70 4.69 -6.35 23.39
C GLN A 70 3.98 -6.54 22.05
N ALA A 71 2.66 -6.33 22.01
CA ALA A 71 1.90 -6.39 20.78
C ALA A 71 2.43 -5.35 19.76
N CYS A 72 2.61 -4.09 20.16
CA CYS A 72 3.18 -3.05 19.30
C CYS A 72 4.57 -3.42 18.76
N LEU A 73 5.44 -4.00 19.60
CA LEU A 73 6.78 -4.43 19.18
C LEU A 73 6.73 -5.56 18.15
N GLN A 74 5.85 -6.55 18.32
CA GLN A 74 5.64 -7.60 17.32
C GLN A 74 5.15 -7.02 15.99
N TYR A 75 4.24 -6.04 16.03
CA TYR A 75 3.79 -5.33 14.83
C TYR A 75 4.92 -4.55 14.16
N ALA A 76 5.77 -3.86 14.92
CA ALA A 76 6.95 -3.20 14.38
C ALA A 76 7.90 -4.19 13.70
N GLU A 77 8.15 -5.35 14.31
CA GLU A 77 8.95 -6.40 13.69
C GLU A 77 8.34 -6.94 12.39
N HIS A 78 7.02 -7.14 12.36
CA HIS A 78 6.32 -7.61 11.17
C HIS A 78 6.55 -6.68 9.98
N TYR A 79 6.36 -5.37 10.18
CA TYR A 79 6.57 -4.38 9.11
C TYR A 79 8.04 -4.21 8.76
N ARG A 80 8.96 -4.42 9.70
CA ARG A 80 10.40 -4.41 9.41
C ARG A 80 10.81 -5.56 8.49
N ARG A 81 10.29 -6.77 8.72
CA ARG A 81 10.51 -7.92 7.83
C ARG A 81 9.91 -7.68 6.44
N ILE A 82 8.74 -7.05 6.35
CA ILE A 82 8.13 -6.67 5.07
C ILE A 82 9.02 -5.65 4.35
N MET A 83 9.50 -4.62 5.06
CA MET A 83 10.41 -3.62 4.52
C MET A 83 11.69 -4.25 3.95
N ASP A 84 12.30 -5.18 4.68
CA ASP A 84 13.51 -5.87 4.22
C ASP A 84 13.24 -6.64 2.92
N ARG A 85 12.10 -7.34 2.81
CA ARG A 85 11.70 -8.02 1.57
C ARG A 85 11.45 -7.06 0.42
N ILE A 86 10.82 -5.92 0.69
CA ILE A 86 10.58 -4.88 -0.31
C ILE A 86 11.90 -4.30 -0.82
N MET A 87 12.86 -4.06 0.08
CA MET A 87 14.19 -3.55 -0.28
C MET A 87 14.96 -4.56 -1.13
N ASP A 88 14.88 -5.85 -0.77
CA ASP A 88 15.44 -6.94 -1.55
C ASP A 88 14.81 -7.03 -2.95
N GLU A 89 13.48 -7.07 -3.06
CA GLU A 89 12.76 -7.10 -4.34
C GLU A 89 13.07 -5.86 -5.22
N ALA A 90 13.18 -4.67 -4.61
CA ALA A 90 13.56 -3.45 -5.32
C ALA A 90 15.00 -3.47 -5.84
N SER A 91 15.88 -4.26 -5.20
CA SER A 91 17.26 -4.48 -5.67
C SER A 91 17.31 -5.50 -6.81
N VAL A 92 16.55 -6.60 -6.70
CA VAL A 92 16.50 -7.69 -7.70
C VAL A 92 15.85 -7.23 -9.00
N GLY A 93 14.75 -6.48 -8.95
CA GLY A 93 14.05 -5.97 -10.14
C GLY A 93 14.87 -4.96 -10.96
N ARG A 94 15.99 -4.45 -10.43
CA ARG A 94 16.91 -3.57 -11.15
C ARG A 94 17.90 -4.35 -12.03
N PHE A 95 18.15 -5.62 -11.73
CA PHE A 95 19.16 -6.44 -12.41
C PHE A 95 18.64 -7.09 -13.71
N ASP A 96 17.31 -7.20 -13.86
CA ASP A 96 16.68 -7.94 -14.97
C ASP A 96 16.30 -7.06 -16.20
N ARG A 97 16.45 -5.73 -16.12
CA ARG A 97 16.15 -4.81 -17.24
C ARG A 97 17.33 -4.53 -18.18
N GLY A 98 18.34 -5.39 -18.19
CA GLY A 98 19.60 -5.16 -18.91
C GLY A 98 20.13 -6.38 -19.66
N ARG A 99 19.26 -7.17 -20.31
CA ARG A 99 19.69 -8.21 -21.25
C ARG A 99 19.11 -7.99 -22.64
#